data_AF-A0A2S9FV69-F1
#
_entry.id   AF-A0A2S9FV69-F1
#
_cell.length_a   1.000
_cell.length_b   1.000
_cell.length_c   1.000
_cell.angle_alpha   90.00
_cell.angle_beta   90.00
_cell.angle_gamma   90.00
#
_symmetry.space_group_name_H-M   'P 1'
#
loop_
_entity.id
_entity.type
_entity.pdbx_description
1 polymer ?
#
loop_
_entity_poly.entity_id
_entity_poly.type
_entity_poly.pdbx_seq_one_letter_code
_entity_poly.pdbx_strand_id
1 'polypeptide(L)'
;GNAGTGVAENMMSGCVWVKGNASQSAGATAHGGLLVVEGDAAARCGISMKGVDIVVGGNVGHMSAFMAQAGRLVIRGDAGEALGDS
;
A
#
# COMPACT_ATOMS: atom_id res chain seq x y z
N GLY A 1 9.73 -13.06 -1.36
CA GLY A 1 10.25 -12.54 -2.63
C GLY A 1 9.58 -11.22 -2.94
N ASN A 2 10.11 -10.44 -3.88
CA ASN A 2 9.58 -9.10 -4.21
C ASN A 2 8.40 -9.19 -5.18
N ALA A 3 7.41 -8.32 -5.00
CA ALA A 3 6.23 -8.22 -5.85
C ALA A 3 6.35 -7.05 -6.85
N GLY A 4 5.85 -7.27 -8.07
CA GLY A 4 5.83 -6.27 -9.13
C GLY A 4 4.82 -5.13 -8.87
N THR A 5 4.69 -4.25 -9.86
CA THR A 5 3.80 -3.08 -9.81
C THR A 5 2.35 -3.49 -9.64
N GLY A 6 1.60 -2.75 -8.82
CA GLY A 6 0.15 -2.95 -8.65
C GLY A 6 -0.23 -4.20 -7.86
N VAL A 7 0.66 -4.73 -7.01
CA VAL A 7 0.32 -5.87 -6.15
C VAL A 7 -0.93 -5.56 -5.32
N ALA A 8 -1.93 -6.43 -5.37
CA ALA A 8 -3.24 -6.26 -4.73
C ALA A 8 -4.03 -5.00 -5.16
N GLU A 9 -3.74 -4.44 -6.35
CA GLU A 9 -4.58 -3.39 -6.94
C GLU A 9 -6.02 -3.88 -7.17
N ASN A 10 -6.99 -3.00 -6.91
CA ASN A 10 -8.43 -3.31 -6.99
C ASN A 10 -8.89 -4.54 -6.19
N MET A 11 -8.14 -4.96 -5.17
CA MET A 11 -8.55 -6.07 -4.32
C MET A 11 -9.87 -5.72 -3.60
N MET A 12 -10.86 -6.61 -3.70
CA MET A 12 -12.19 -6.42 -3.11
C MET A 12 -12.29 -7.00 -1.70
N SER A 13 -11.59 -8.11 -1.45
CA SER A 13 -11.50 -8.80 -0.16
C SER A 13 -10.32 -9.77 -0.15
N GLY A 14 -10.08 -10.42 0.98
CA GLY A 14 -9.03 -11.44 1.14
C GLY A 14 -7.76 -10.89 1.79
N CYS A 15 -6.68 -11.65 1.68
CA CYS A 15 -5.38 -11.30 2.25
C CYS A 15 -4.26 -11.58 1.24
N VAL A 16 -3.40 -10.59 1.01
CA VAL A 16 -2.16 -10.73 0.25
C VAL A 16 -0.99 -10.45 1.20
N TRP A 17 -0.05 -11.39 1.29
CA TRP A 17 1.13 -11.26 2.15
C TRP A 17 2.41 -11.38 1.33
N VAL A 18 3.11 -10.26 1.16
CA VAL A 18 4.38 -10.16 0.46
C VAL A 18 5.53 -10.30 1.48
N LYS A 19 6.23 -11.44 1.43
CA LYS A 19 7.44 -11.75 2.24
C LYS A 19 8.70 -11.01 1.74
N GLY A 20 8.57 -9.76 1.30
CA GLY A 20 9.62 -8.99 0.63
C GLY A 20 9.14 -7.59 0.33
N ASN A 21 9.73 -6.95 -0.68
CA ASN A 21 9.38 -5.59 -1.09
C ASN A 21 8.24 -5.58 -2.12
N ALA A 22 7.50 -4.48 -2.18
CA ALA A 22 6.50 -4.20 -3.20
C ALA A 22 6.92 -3.03 -4.08
N SER A 23 6.76 -3.17 -5.41
CA SER A 23 6.93 -2.07 -6.35
C SER A 23 5.81 -1.02 -6.19
N GLN A 24 5.73 -0.08 -7.13
CA GLN A 24 4.81 1.04 -7.08
C GLN A 24 3.34 0.59 -7.05
N SER A 25 2.49 1.44 -6.48
CA SER A 25 1.02 1.28 -6.51
C SER A 25 0.50 0.03 -5.80
N ALA A 26 1.22 -0.50 -4.82
CA ALA A 26 0.75 -1.60 -4.00
C ALA A 26 -0.57 -1.24 -3.30
N GLY A 27 -1.62 -2.06 -3.47
CA GLY A 27 -2.95 -1.82 -2.89
C GLY A 27 -3.71 -0.64 -3.52
N ALA A 28 -3.30 -0.16 -4.69
CA ALA A 28 -4.00 0.93 -5.38
C ALA A 28 -5.49 0.60 -5.59
N THR A 29 -6.35 1.60 -5.34
CA THR A 29 -7.81 1.54 -5.53
C THR A 29 -8.54 0.37 -4.87
N ALA A 30 -7.89 -0.38 -3.98
CA ALA A 30 -8.47 -1.55 -3.36
C ALA A 30 -9.59 -1.17 -2.39
N HIS A 31 -10.66 -1.96 -2.43
CA HIS A 31 -11.91 -1.70 -1.74
C HIS A 31 -12.01 -2.43 -0.39
N GLY A 32 -11.21 -3.47 -0.16
CA GLY A 32 -11.25 -4.22 1.08
C GLY A 32 -10.23 -5.34 1.16
N GLY A 33 -10.15 -5.95 2.35
CA GLY A 33 -9.17 -6.98 2.68
C GLY A 33 -7.88 -6.40 3.28
N LEU A 34 -6.86 -7.25 3.38
CA LEU A 34 -5.58 -6.95 4.03
C LEU A 34 -4.41 -7.16 3.07
N LEU A 35 -3.57 -6.14 2.89
CA LEU A 35 -2.27 -6.26 2.24
C LEU A 35 -1.17 -6.11 3.30
N VAL A 36 -0.34 -7.13 3.46
CA VAL A 36 0.87 -7.06 4.30
C VAL A 36 2.11 -7.13 3.44
N VAL A 37 3.00 -6.16 3.58
CA VAL A 37 4.33 -6.11 2.96
C VAL A 37 5.36 -6.14 4.07
N GLU A 38 6.20 -7.18 4.15
CA GLU A 38 7.20 -7.29 5.22
C GLU A 38 8.39 -6.35 5.03
N GLY A 39 8.71 -6.00 3.79
CA GLY A 39 9.75 -5.03 3.46
C GLY A 39 9.19 -3.65 3.11
N ASP A 40 9.83 -2.99 2.14
CA ASP A 40 9.47 -1.65 1.68
C ASP A 40 8.39 -1.69 0.60
N ALA A 41 7.57 -0.64 0.52
CA ALA A 41 6.71 -0.36 -0.62
C ALA A 41 7.18 0.90 -1.35
N ALA A 42 7.25 0.86 -2.68
CA ALA A 42 7.66 2.04 -3.46
C ALA A 42 6.56 3.13 -3.49
N ALA A 43 6.66 4.09 -4.40
CA ALA A 43 5.74 5.22 -4.45
C ALA A 43 4.28 4.81 -4.68
N ARG A 44 3.37 5.68 -4.24
CA ARG A 44 1.92 5.53 -4.43
C ARG A 44 1.32 4.26 -3.79
N CYS A 45 1.93 3.76 -2.72
CA CYS A 45 1.33 2.67 -1.95
C CYS A 45 -0.03 3.12 -1.40
N GLY A 46 -1.09 2.38 -1.69
CA GLY A 46 -2.46 2.72 -1.29
C GLY A 46 -3.05 3.93 -2.00
N ILE A 47 -2.53 4.34 -3.17
CA ILE A 47 -3.14 5.45 -3.92
C ILE A 47 -4.61 5.17 -4.22
N SER A 48 -5.46 6.15 -3.94
CA SER A 48 -6.91 6.07 -4.15
C SER A 48 -7.59 4.88 -3.46
N MET A 49 -7.05 4.38 -2.34
CA MET A 49 -7.63 3.28 -1.57
C MET A 49 -9.06 3.59 -1.08
N LYS A 50 -9.94 2.59 -1.10
CA LYS A 50 -11.39 2.74 -0.87
C LYS A 50 -11.93 1.83 0.26
N GLY A 51 -11.05 1.25 1.05
CA GLY A 51 -11.42 0.41 2.18
C GLY A 51 -10.43 -0.70 2.55
N VAL A 52 -9.35 -0.88 1.79
CA VAL A 52 -8.29 -1.85 2.13
C VAL A 52 -7.51 -1.42 3.37
N ASP A 53 -7.12 -2.39 4.20
CA ASP A 53 -6.09 -2.21 5.23
C ASP A 53 -4.73 -2.66 4.66
N ILE A 54 -3.72 -1.79 4.74
CA ILE A 54 -2.36 -2.03 4.26
C ILE A 54 -1.39 -1.89 5.43
N VAL A 55 -0.51 -2.88 5.61
CA VAL A 55 0.58 -2.84 6.60
C VAL A 55 1.90 -2.99 5.86
N VAL A 56 2.78 -2.00 6.01
CA VAL A 56 4.14 -2.01 5.46
C VAL A 56 5.14 -2.10 6.60
N GLY A 57 5.97 -3.15 6.58
CA GLY A 57 6.97 -3.46 7.59
C GLY A 57 8.19 -2.54 7.56
N GLY A 58 8.53 -2.03 6.37
CA GLY A 58 9.58 -1.03 6.15
C GLY A 58 9.01 0.34 5.80
N ASN A 59 9.65 1.00 4.84
CA ASN A 59 9.36 2.36 4.40
C ASN A 59 8.33 2.38 3.26
N VAL A 60 7.69 3.54 3.07
CA VAL A 60 6.84 3.80 1.89
C VAL A 60 7.39 4.96 1.05
N GLY A 61 7.25 4.87 -0.27
CA GLY A 61 7.66 5.94 -1.20
C GLY A 61 6.73 7.16 -1.18
N HIS A 62 7.08 8.19 -1.97
CA HIS A 62 6.29 9.41 -2.11
C HIS A 62 4.86 9.16 -2.60
N MET A 63 3.94 10.08 -2.30
CA MET A 63 2.53 10.04 -2.70
C MET A 63 1.80 8.77 -2.21
N SER A 64 2.28 8.13 -1.14
CA SER A 64 1.56 7.02 -0.52
C SER A 64 0.27 7.52 0.14
N ALA A 65 -0.79 6.73 0.06
CA ALA A 65 -2.15 7.11 0.43
C ALA A 65 -2.67 8.39 -0.26
N PHE A 66 -2.08 8.80 -1.39
CA PHE A 66 -2.59 9.93 -2.18
C PHE A 66 -4.03 9.68 -2.59
N MET A 67 -4.93 10.64 -2.36
CA MET A 67 -6.37 10.53 -2.62
C MET A 67 -7.05 9.32 -1.93
N ALA A 68 -6.53 8.86 -0.78
CA ALA A 68 -7.14 7.81 0.00
C ALA A 68 -8.55 8.22 0.48
N GLN A 69 -9.55 7.37 0.25
CA GLN A 69 -10.95 7.63 0.58
C GLN A 69 -11.38 6.89 1.84
N ALA A 70 -10.93 5.64 2.01
CA ALA A 70 -11.22 4.82 3.17
C ALA A 70 -10.18 3.69 3.34
N GLY A 71 -10.13 3.10 4.54
CA GLY A 71 -9.18 2.05 4.92
C GLY A 71 -8.07 2.57 5.83
N ARG A 72 -7.00 1.80 6.00
CA ARG A 72 -5.84 2.17 6.84
C ARG A 72 -4.54 1.84 6.12
N LEU A 73 -3.56 2.73 6.19
CA LEU A 73 -2.17 2.46 5.82
C LEU A 73 -1.31 2.58 7.07
N VAL A 74 -0.76 1.47 7.54
CA VAL A 74 0.15 1.39 8.68
C VAL A 74 1.58 1.23 8.16
N ILE A 75 2.46 2.16 8.54
CA ILE A 75 3.85 2.22 8.12
C ILE A 75 4.71 2.03 9.36
N ARG A 76 5.58 1.02 9.35
CA ARG A 76 6.50 0.74 10.47
C ARG A 76 7.87 1.40 10.33
N GLY A 77 8.22 1.89 9.14
CA GLY A 77 9.39 2.73 8.88
C GLY A 77 8.99 4.18 8.59
N ASP A 78 9.70 4.79 7.67
CA ASP A 78 9.51 6.18 7.25
C ASP A 78 8.56 6.31 6.05
N ALA A 79 7.92 7.46 5.94
CA ALA A 79 7.09 7.83 4.81
C ALA A 79 7.77 8.88 3.94
N GLY A 80 7.74 8.68 2.62
CA GLY A 80 8.16 9.69 1.65
C GLY A 80 7.24 10.93 1.61
N GLU A 81 7.62 11.89 0.79
CA GLU A 81 6.90 13.16 0.62
C GLU A 81 5.44 12.97 0.15
N ALA A 82 4.58 13.93 0.48
CA ALA A 82 3.16 13.96 0.10
C ALA A 82 2.35 12.73 0.58
N LEU A 83 2.65 12.22 1.78
CA LEU A 83 1.85 11.17 2.42
C LEU A 83 0.43 11.67 2.70
N GLY A 84 -0.57 10.96 2.19
CA GLY A 84 -1.99 11.27 2.43
C GLY A 84 -2.49 12.57 1.77
N ASP A 85 -1.75 13.08 0.79
CA ASP A 85 -2.10 14.30 0.05
C ASP A 85 -3.31 14.08 -0.88
N SER A 86 -4.01 15.17 -1.24
CA SER A 86 -5.27 15.16 -2.03
C SER A 86 -5.36 16.32 -3.01
#